data_AF-A0A9D1J1H5-F1
#
_entry.id   AF-A0A9D1J1H5-F1
#
_cell.length_a   1.000
_cell.length_b   1.000
_cell.length_c   1.000
_cell.angle_alpha   90.00
_cell.angle_beta   90.00
_cell.angle_gamma   90.00
#
_symmetry.space_group_name_H-M   'P 1'
#
loop_
_entity.id
_entity.type
_entity.pdbx_description
1 polymer ?
#
loop_
_entity_poly.entity_id
_entity_poly.type
_entity_poly.pdbx_seq_one_letter_code
_entity_poly.pdbx_strand_id
1 'polypeptide(L)'
;MKKLTWYGVVFALFLLFLYIMGTYDFFMMLNHNDAYYSSRGYGEIVHHYFTDYPVPGLILWIGNLISGLAAPILYLLKNKHAYQTAYASFLFDLFLILFGAIFKNRFQVFEAPIICFDIFILIITFLFGLFLHLQAKKLRGNEEA
;
A
#
# COMPACT_ATOMS: atom_id res chain seq x y z
N MET A 1 21.27 -2.13 -8.01
CA MET A 1 21.34 -0.66 -7.85
C MET A 1 22.68 -0.27 -7.25
N LYS A 2 23.43 0.71 -7.81
CA LYS A 2 24.83 0.97 -7.36
C LYS A 2 24.94 1.67 -6.00
N LYS A 3 24.15 2.72 -5.72
CA LYS A 3 24.21 3.46 -4.45
C LYS A 3 22.80 3.82 -3.96
N LEU A 4 22.54 3.57 -2.68
CA LEU A 4 21.34 4.06 -2.00
C LEU A 4 21.53 5.55 -1.72
N THR A 5 20.56 6.37 -2.09
CA THR A 5 20.57 7.79 -1.76
C THR A 5 19.94 7.96 -0.38
N TRP A 6 20.41 8.92 0.43
CA TRP A 6 19.86 9.13 1.77
C TRP A 6 18.35 9.41 1.72
N TYR A 7 17.90 10.24 0.78
CA TYR A 7 16.49 10.55 0.58
C TYR A 7 15.69 9.34 0.10
N GLY A 8 16.28 8.43 -0.68
CA GLY A 8 15.62 7.20 -1.09
C GLY A 8 15.50 6.19 0.06
N VAL A 9 16.48 6.14 0.96
CA VAL A 9 16.41 5.35 2.20
C VAL A 9 15.30 5.88 3.11
N VAL A 10 15.25 7.20 3.33
CA VAL A 10 14.17 7.83 4.11
C VAL A 10 12.81 7.53 3.48
N PHE A 11 12.69 7.65 2.16
CA PHE A 11 11.44 7.35 1.45
C PHE A 11 11.03 5.88 1.61
N ALA A 12 11.98 4.95 1.48
CA ALA A 12 11.73 3.53 1.66
C ALA A 12 11.33 3.18 3.10
N LEU A 13 11.99 3.76 4.11
CA LEU A 13 11.64 3.55 5.52
C LEU A 13 10.26 4.12 5.85
N PHE A 14 9.92 5.29 5.30
CA PHE A 14 8.60 5.87 5.43
C PHE A 14 7.51 4.98 4.82
N LEU A 15 7.73 4.48 3.60
CA LEU A 15 6.81 3.53 2.96
C LEU A 15 6.68 2.24 3.76
N LEU A 16 7.81 1.69 4.22
CA LEU A 16 7.82 0.48 5.03
C LEU A 16 6.99 0.67 6.31
N PHE A 17 7.13 1.82 6.98
CA PHE A 17 6.32 2.16 8.14
C PHE A 17 4.82 2.20 7.81
N LEU A 18 4.43 2.87 6.73
CA LEU A 18 3.02 2.94 6.31
C LEU A 18 2.43 1.56 6.04
N TYR A 19 3.16 0.68 5.35
CA TYR A 19 2.69 -0.66 5.05
C TYR A 19 2.69 -1.61 6.26
N ILE A 20 3.56 -1.39 7.25
CA ILE A 20 3.48 -2.08 8.55
C ILE A 20 2.19 -1.67 9.27
N MET A 21 1.88 -0.38 9.30
CA MET A 21 0.62 0.11 9.87
C MET A 21 -0.60 -0.44 9.12
N GLY A 22 -0.58 -0.43 7.79
CA GLY A 22 -1.65 -1.03 6.98
C GLY A 22 -1.81 -2.54 7.22
N THR A 23 -0.72 -3.26 7.49
CA THR A 23 -0.77 -4.69 7.86
C THR A 23 -1.37 -4.89 9.25
N TYR A 24 -1.03 -4.03 10.20
CA TYR A 24 -1.64 -4.03 11.52
C TYR A 24 -3.15 -3.77 11.41
N ASP A 25 -3.56 -2.76 10.65
CA ASP A 25 -4.96 -2.42 10.41
C ASP A 25 -5.71 -3.59 9.77
N PHE A 26 -5.12 -4.25 8.77
CA PHE A 26 -5.69 -5.46 8.15
C PHE A 26 -6.09 -6.52 9.18
N PHE A 27 -5.16 -6.87 10.09
CA PHE A 27 -5.45 -7.87 11.11
C PHE A 27 -6.47 -7.39 12.15
N MET A 28 -6.42 -6.12 12.54
CA MET A 28 -7.36 -5.58 13.52
C MET A 28 -8.79 -5.49 12.98
N MET A 29 -8.93 -5.12 11.71
CA MET A 29 -10.23 -5.03 11.04
C MET A 29 -10.84 -6.41 10.78
N LEU A 30 -10.06 -7.37 10.26
CA LEU A 30 -10.60 -8.70 9.94
C LEU A 30 -10.82 -9.60 11.17
N ASN A 31 -10.17 -9.32 12.30
CA ASN A 31 -10.46 -9.98 13.57
C ASN A 31 -11.58 -9.28 14.36
N HIS A 32 -12.19 -8.22 13.80
CA HIS A 32 -13.24 -7.44 14.47
C HIS A 32 -12.84 -7.04 15.90
N ASN A 33 -11.63 -6.50 16.06
CA ASN A 33 -11.11 -6.15 17.38
C ASN A 33 -11.83 -4.91 17.96
N ASP A 34 -12.72 -5.13 18.92
CA ASP A 34 -13.56 -4.06 19.51
C ASP A 34 -12.76 -2.86 20.02
N ALA A 35 -11.64 -3.11 20.71
CA ALA A 35 -10.81 -2.04 21.24
C ALA A 35 -10.20 -1.18 20.13
N TYR A 36 -9.77 -1.81 19.04
CA TYR A 36 -9.26 -1.11 17.87
C TYR A 36 -10.34 -0.26 17.20
N TYR A 37 -11.50 -0.83 16.90
CA TYR A 37 -12.63 -0.10 16.29
C TYR A 37 -13.06 1.10 17.14
N SER A 38 -13.21 0.89 18.45
CA SER A 38 -13.56 1.96 19.39
C SER A 38 -12.51 3.06 19.43
N SER A 39 -11.22 2.70 19.50
CA SER A 39 -10.11 3.67 19.55
C SER A 39 -9.99 4.52 18.27
N ARG A 40 -10.39 3.98 17.13
CA ARG A 40 -10.40 4.66 15.83
C ARG A 40 -11.69 5.42 15.54
N GLY A 41 -12.69 5.33 16.44
CA GLY A 41 -14.01 5.92 16.23
C GLY A 41 -14.79 5.26 15.10
N TYR A 42 -14.48 4.01 14.75
CA TYR A 42 -15.20 3.28 13.72
C TYR A 42 -16.56 2.82 14.25
N GLY A 43 -17.63 3.30 13.61
CA GLY A 43 -19.00 2.88 13.92
C GLY A 43 -19.38 1.56 13.25
N GLU A 44 -20.61 1.10 13.52
CA GLU A 44 -21.06 -0.22 13.08
C GLU A 44 -21.11 -0.42 11.57
N ILE A 45 -21.30 0.66 10.81
CA ILE A 45 -21.26 0.59 9.35
C ILE A 45 -19.90 0.08 8.84
N VAL A 46 -18.80 0.43 9.52
CA VAL A 46 -17.44 -0.02 9.18
C VAL A 46 -17.24 -1.47 9.65
N HIS A 47 -17.77 -1.83 10.81
CA HIS A 47 -17.73 -3.22 11.30
C HIS A 47 -18.45 -4.17 10.34
N HIS A 48 -19.67 -3.82 9.92
CA HIS A 48 -20.42 -4.56 8.90
C HIS A 48 -19.72 -4.59 7.54
N TYR A 49 -19.00 -3.53 7.17
CA TYR A 49 -18.25 -3.52 5.91
C TYR A 49 -17.19 -4.64 5.85
N PHE A 50 -16.49 -4.92 6.95
CA PHE A 50 -15.48 -5.98 7.00
C PHE A 50 -16.02 -7.35 7.42
N THR A 51 -17.26 -7.40 7.89
CA THR A 51 -17.97 -8.67 8.10
C THR A 51 -18.21 -9.34 6.73
N ASP A 52 -17.88 -10.63 6.63
CA ASP A 52 -17.95 -11.42 5.39
C ASP A 52 -17.28 -10.73 4.19
N TYR A 53 -16.10 -10.15 4.43
CA TYR A 53 -15.37 -9.43 3.40
C TYR A 53 -15.08 -10.34 2.19
N PRO A 54 -15.43 -9.93 0.97
CA PRO A 54 -15.38 -10.80 -0.19
C PRO A 54 -13.95 -11.21 -0.54
N VAL A 55 -13.76 -12.48 -0.91
CA VAL A 55 -12.45 -13.06 -1.23
C VAL A 55 -11.65 -12.27 -2.27
N PRO A 56 -12.25 -11.76 -3.38
CA PRO A 56 -11.51 -10.91 -4.31
C PRO A 56 -10.93 -9.65 -3.65
N GLY A 57 -11.69 -9.01 -2.74
CA GLY A 57 -11.19 -7.87 -1.98
C GLY A 57 -10.03 -8.24 -1.06
N LEU A 58 -10.08 -9.41 -0.40
CA LEU A 58 -8.98 -9.93 0.41
C LEU A 58 -7.71 -10.17 -0.42
N ILE A 59 -7.84 -10.78 -1.60
CA ILE A 59 -6.70 -11.02 -2.49
C ILE A 59 -6.05 -9.70 -2.90
N LEU A 60 -6.85 -8.69 -3.26
CA LEU A 60 -6.35 -7.37 -3.62
C LEU A 60 -5.65 -6.70 -2.43
N TRP A 61 -6.22 -6.76 -1.24
CA TRP A 61 -5.63 -6.14 -0.05
C TRP A 61 -4.34 -6.83 0.40
N ILE A 62 -4.32 -8.16 0.47
CA ILE A 62 -3.12 -8.94 0.79
C ILE A 62 -2.04 -8.71 -0.28
N GLY A 63 -2.42 -8.72 -1.56
CA GLY A 63 -1.50 -8.44 -2.67
C GLY A 63 -0.84 -7.07 -2.54
N ASN A 64 -1.63 -6.03 -2.23
CA ASN A 64 -1.14 -4.68 -1.96
C ASN A 64 -0.15 -4.67 -0.78
N LEU A 65 -0.50 -5.28 0.35
CA LEU A 65 0.34 -5.29 1.56
C LEU A 65 1.67 -6.03 1.33
N ILE A 66 1.63 -7.24 0.77
CA ILE A 66 2.84 -8.03 0.51
C ILE A 66 3.80 -7.28 -0.41
N SER A 67 3.28 -6.75 -1.52
CA SER A 67 4.11 -6.02 -2.48
C SER A 67 4.55 -4.66 -1.94
N GLY A 68 3.71 -3.97 -1.17
CA GLY A 68 4.02 -2.69 -0.56
C GLY A 68 5.08 -2.77 0.54
N LEU A 69 5.11 -3.86 1.31
CA LEU A 69 6.20 -4.19 2.23
C LEU A 69 7.47 -4.63 1.48
N ALA A 70 7.33 -5.48 0.47
CA ALA A 70 8.46 -6.03 -0.26
C ALA A 70 9.20 -4.95 -1.08
N ALA A 71 8.52 -3.97 -1.66
CA ALA A 71 9.14 -2.93 -2.49
C ALA A 71 10.24 -2.12 -1.77
N PRO A 72 10.01 -1.50 -0.59
CA PRO A 72 11.05 -0.79 0.15
C PRO A 72 12.14 -1.74 0.67
N ILE A 73 11.81 -2.97 1.06
CA ILE A 73 12.81 -3.97 1.48
C ILE A 73 13.75 -4.30 0.30
N LEU A 74 13.18 -4.62 -0.87
CA LEU A 74 13.94 -4.90 -2.08
C LEU A 74 14.80 -3.70 -2.50
N TYR A 75 14.30 -2.47 -2.35
CA TYR A 75 15.09 -1.26 -2.56
C TYR A 75 16.31 -1.21 -1.64
N LEU A 76 16.12 -1.41 -0.34
CA LEU A 76 17.21 -1.40 0.66
C LEU A 76 18.23 -2.53 0.40
N LEU A 77 17.77 -3.68 -0.10
CA LEU A 77 18.60 -4.78 -0.58
C LEU A 77 19.21 -4.55 -1.97
N LYS A 78 19.01 -3.37 -2.56
CA LYS A 78 19.52 -2.94 -3.89
C LYS A 78 19.04 -3.80 -5.06
N ASN A 79 17.91 -4.48 -4.89
CA ASN A 79 17.32 -5.39 -5.88
C ASN A 79 16.64 -4.60 -7.01
N LYS A 80 16.90 -5.00 -8.26
CA LYS A 80 16.36 -4.35 -9.47
C LYS A 80 14.84 -4.48 -9.63
N HIS A 81 14.22 -5.44 -8.97
CA HIS A 81 12.79 -5.71 -9.04
C HIS A 81 11.95 -4.81 -8.12
N ALA A 82 12.57 -3.99 -7.27
CA ALA A 82 11.87 -3.14 -6.30
C ALA A 82 10.81 -2.22 -6.94
N TYR A 83 11.08 -1.66 -8.13
CA TYR A 83 10.10 -0.82 -8.82
C TYR A 83 8.89 -1.61 -9.36
N GLN A 84 9.11 -2.84 -9.83
CA GLN A 84 8.03 -3.71 -10.32
C GLN A 84 7.12 -4.09 -9.16
N THR A 85 7.70 -4.38 -8.00
CA THR A 85 6.96 -4.69 -6.77
C THR A 85 6.15 -3.47 -6.29
N ALA A 86 6.72 -2.26 -6.36
CA ALA A 86 5.97 -1.03 -6.01
C ALA A 86 4.77 -0.81 -6.96
N TYR A 87 4.94 -1.00 -8.27
CA TYR A 87 3.83 -0.89 -9.22
C TYR A 87 2.78 -1.99 -9.03
N ALA A 88 3.18 -3.21 -8.68
CA ALA A 88 2.22 -4.25 -8.31
C ALA A 88 1.37 -3.81 -7.11
N SER A 89 2.00 -3.23 -6.08
CA SER A 89 1.30 -2.72 -4.90
C SER A 89 0.31 -1.62 -5.24
N PHE A 90 0.73 -0.66 -6.06
CA PHE A 90 -0.14 0.40 -6.58
C PHE A 90 -1.34 -0.16 -7.35
N LEU A 91 -1.14 -1.15 -8.23
CA LEU A 91 -2.24 -1.74 -9.00
C LEU A 91 -3.22 -2.50 -8.11
N PHE A 92 -2.70 -3.27 -7.15
CA PHE A 92 -3.56 -3.95 -6.17
C PHE A 92 -4.39 -2.96 -5.36
N ASP A 93 -3.79 -1.85 -4.91
CA ASP A 93 -4.49 -0.81 -4.16
C ASP A 93 -5.56 -0.11 -5.01
N LEU A 94 -5.20 0.25 -6.24
CA LEU A 94 -6.12 0.89 -7.18
C LEU A 94 -7.34 0.01 -7.41
N PHE A 95 -7.11 -1.28 -7.69
CA PHE A 95 -8.20 -2.22 -7.90
C PHE A 95 -8.98 -2.49 -6.61
N LEU A 96 -8.35 -2.47 -5.43
CA LEU A 96 -9.04 -2.59 -4.14
C LEU A 96 -10.00 -1.42 -3.90
N ILE A 97 -9.54 -0.19 -4.14
CA ILE A 97 -10.37 1.02 -4.00
C ILE A 97 -11.53 0.98 -4.99
N LEU A 98 -11.27 0.65 -6.26
CA LEU A 98 -12.31 0.52 -7.29
C LEU A 98 -13.31 -0.59 -6.95
N PHE A 99 -12.81 -1.75 -6.50
CA PHE A 99 -13.66 -2.86 -6.07
C PHE A 99 -14.55 -2.43 -4.90
N GLY A 100 -13.99 -1.79 -3.88
CA GLY A 100 -14.74 -1.29 -2.74
C GLY A 100 -15.79 -0.25 -3.14
N ALA A 101 -15.46 0.65 -4.06
CA ALA A 101 -16.37 1.66 -4.56
C ALA A 101 -17.56 1.05 -5.31
N ILE A 102 -17.30 0.09 -6.20
CA ILE A 102 -18.33 -0.52 -7.08
C ILE A 102 -19.20 -1.52 -6.31
N PHE A 103 -18.60 -2.41 -5.52
CA PHE A 103 -19.31 -3.57 -4.95
C PHE A 103 -19.69 -3.43 -3.48
N LYS A 104 -19.06 -2.50 -2.74
CA LYS A 104 -19.25 -2.38 -1.28
C LYS A 104 -19.64 -0.96 -0.83
N ASN A 105 -19.97 -0.05 -1.76
CA ASN A 105 -20.31 1.34 -1.47
C ASN A 105 -19.29 2.03 -0.54
N ARG A 106 -17.99 1.79 -0.76
CA ARG A 106 -16.88 2.24 0.12
C ARG A 106 -17.01 3.71 0.55
N PHE A 107 -17.40 4.60 -0.36
CA PHE A 107 -17.50 6.03 -0.09
C PHE A 107 -18.70 6.45 0.78
N GLN A 108 -19.68 5.57 0.99
CA GLN A 108 -20.76 5.78 1.96
C GLN A 108 -20.43 5.22 3.34
N VAL A 109 -19.48 4.27 3.39
CA VAL A 109 -19.07 3.57 4.62
C VAL A 109 -17.97 4.33 5.34
N PHE A 110 -16.97 4.80 4.60
CA PHE A 110 -15.82 5.50 5.17
C PHE A 110 -15.99 7.01 5.09
N GLU A 111 -15.57 7.68 6.15
CA GLU A 111 -15.51 9.14 6.18
C GLU A 111 -14.39 9.68 5.29
N ALA A 112 -14.53 10.95 4.90
CA ALA A 112 -13.58 11.65 4.03
C ALA A 112 -12.10 11.50 4.45
N PRO A 113 -11.72 11.60 5.75
CA PRO A 113 -10.31 11.45 6.14
C PRO A 113 -9.72 10.08 5.78
N ILE A 114 -10.50 9.00 5.91
CA ILE A 114 -10.05 7.63 5.60
C ILE A 114 -9.87 7.47 4.09
N ILE A 115 -10.82 7.98 3.31
CA ILE A 115 -10.74 7.95 1.84
C ILE A 115 -9.53 8.77 1.34
N CYS A 116 -9.29 9.94 1.93
CA CYS A 116 -8.11 10.74 1.61
C CYS A 116 -6.81 10.00 1.96
N PHE A 117 -6.79 9.25 3.07
CA PHE A 117 -5.64 8.45 3.45
C PHE A 117 -5.40 7.29 2.47
N ASP A 118 -6.45 6.58 2.03
CA ASP A 118 -6.35 5.56 0.98
C ASP A 118 -5.72 6.14 -0.31
N ILE A 119 -6.21 7.29 -0.76
CA ILE A 119 -5.69 7.97 -1.97
C ILE A 119 -4.24 8.42 -1.75
N PHE A 120 -3.89 8.88 -0.56
CA PHE A 120 -2.53 9.22 -0.20
C PHE A 120 -1.59 8.02 -0.32
N ILE A 121 -1.97 6.85 0.23
CA ILE A 121 -1.21 5.59 0.10
C ILE A 121 -1.04 5.21 -1.38
N LEU A 122 -2.12 5.28 -2.16
CA LEU A 122 -2.08 4.99 -3.59
C LEU A 122 -1.06 5.87 -4.33
N ILE A 123 -1.13 7.19 -4.13
CA ILE A 123 -0.24 8.17 -4.78
C ILE A 123 1.20 7.98 -4.33
N ILE A 124 1.45 7.86 -3.02
CA ILE A 124 2.82 7.81 -2.49
C ILE A 124 3.52 6.51 -2.91
N THR A 125 2.78 5.39 -3.00
CA THR A 125 3.29 4.12 -3.53
C THR A 125 3.62 4.21 -5.02
N PHE A 126 2.77 4.88 -5.82
CA PHE A 126 3.08 5.15 -7.22
C PHE A 126 4.34 6.00 -7.39
N LEU A 127 4.46 7.09 -6.62
CA LEU A 127 5.63 7.97 -6.64
C LEU A 127 6.90 7.23 -6.24
N PHE A 128 6.83 6.33 -5.25
CA PHE A 128 7.93 5.47 -4.88
C PHE A 128 8.33 4.55 -6.04
N GLY A 129 7.37 3.87 -6.69
CA GLY A 129 7.63 3.04 -7.87
C GLY A 129 8.28 3.81 -9.02
N LEU A 130 7.79 5.02 -9.32
CA LEU A 130 8.36 5.91 -10.33
C LEU A 130 9.79 6.33 -9.98
N PHE A 131 10.04 6.72 -8.73
CA PHE A 131 11.36 7.07 -8.22
C PHE A 131 12.37 5.93 -8.39
N LEU A 132 11.96 4.70 -8.07
CA LEU A 132 12.79 3.51 -8.25
C LEU A 132 13.05 3.19 -9.72
N HIS A 133 12.02 3.29 -10.56
CA HIS A 133 12.13 3.01 -11.99
C HIS A 133 13.09 3.98 -12.69
N LEU A 134 13.01 5.28 -12.37
CA LEU A 134 13.92 6.30 -12.91
C LEU A 134 15.38 6.03 -12.51
N GLN A 135 15.63 5.61 -11.26
CA GLN A 135 16.96 5.19 -10.83
C GLN A 135 17.45 3.96 -11.57
N ALA A 136 16.60 2.95 -11.77
CA ALA A 136 16.95 1.75 -12.51
C ALA A 136 17.27 2.03 -13.99
N LYS A 137 16.54 2.97 -14.62
CA LYS A 137 16.81 3.40 -16.00
C LYS A 137 18.13 4.16 -16.13
N LYS A 138 18.43 5.09 -15.21
CA LYS A 138 19.70 5.82 -15.17
C LYS A 138 20.90 4.89 -15.03
N LEU A 139 20.74 3.77 -14.32
CA LEU A 139 21.81 2.78 -14.18
C LEU A 139 22.06 1.99 -15.46
N ARG A 140 21.01 1.56 -16.18
CA ARG A 140 21.17 0.83 -17.45
C ARG A 140 21.82 1.69 -18.53
N GLY A 141 21.41 2.96 -18.67
CA GLY A 141 22.02 3.88 -19.64
C GLY A 141 23.49 4.20 -19.37
N ASN A 142 23.97 4.03 -18.12
CA ASN A 142 25.40 4.18 -17.77
C ASN A 142 26.22 2.90 -17.96
N GLU A 143 25.59 1.75 -18.21
CA GLU A 143 26.28 0.48 -18.50
C GLU A 143 26.48 0.27 -20.01
N GLU A 144 25.75 1.03 -20.84
CA GLU A 144 25.79 1.01 -22.31
C GLU A 144 26.71 2.11 -22.92
N ALA A 145 27.28 3.01 -22.10
CA ALA A 145 28.16 4.12 -22.49
C ALA A 145 29.57 3.93 -21.93
#